data_AF-A0A6G5RRJ4-F1
#
_entry.id   AF-A0A6G5RRJ4-F1
#
_cell.length_a   1.000
_cell.length_b   1.000
_cell.length_c   1.000
_cell.angle_alpha   90.00
_cell.angle_beta   90.00
_cell.angle_gamma   90.00
#
_symmetry.space_group_name_H-M   'P 1'
#
loop_
_entity.id
_entity.type
_entity.pdbx_description
1 polymer ?
#
loop_
_entity_poly.entity_id
_entity_poly.type
_entity_poly.pdbx_seq_one_letter_code
_entity_poly.pdbx_strand_id
1 'polypeptide(L)'
;MDAQPYVGHHCESTSLVNLLRQREIDLSEPLVFGLGSGLSFTYWRTKQMPAPFLGGRIKPDRLTANITASLGLRLTVRETSSDKWAREQLLQELDSGTVVGLKLDRHHLDYSTDEYRFAAHYVACVGYEDDRFALVETRPLGLGNGPRWQDSSARREPPRTEPPSSTPRNWCMNSWRRSTA
;
A
#
# COMPACT_ATOMS: atom_id res chain seq x y z
N MET A 1 -12.70 -16.47 6.03
CA MET A 1 -11.39 -16.71 5.41
C MET A 1 -10.40 -16.90 6.54
N ASP A 2 -9.90 -18.12 6.74
CA ASP A 2 -9.01 -18.48 7.87
C ASP A 2 -7.51 -18.38 7.51
N ALA A 3 -7.16 -17.57 6.50
CA ALA A 3 -5.78 -17.40 6.10
C ALA A 3 -5.13 -16.27 6.91
N GLN A 4 -4.07 -16.61 7.66
CA GLN A 4 -3.25 -15.63 8.37
C GLN A 4 -2.64 -14.61 7.38
N PRO A 5 -2.67 -13.29 7.70
CA PRO A 5 -2.04 -12.27 6.86
C PRO A 5 -0.57 -12.55 6.59
N TYR A 6 -0.11 -12.24 5.38
CA TYR A 6 1.31 -12.33 5.02
C TYR A 6 2.07 -11.10 5.53
N VAL A 7 3.14 -11.31 6.29
CA VAL A 7 4.01 -10.25 6.78
C VAL A 7 5.37 -10.38 6.07
N GLY A 8 5.66 -9.44 5.16
CA GLY A 8 6.87 -9.41 4.33
C GLY A 8 7.85 -8.32 4.74
N HIS A 9 8.77 -7.95 3.84
CA HIS A 9 9.83 -6.97 4.14
C HIS A 9 9.65 -5.63 3.44
N HIS A 10 8.92 -5.58 2.34
CA HIS A 10 8.70 -4.35 1.60
C HIS A 10 7.21 -4.02 1.50
N CYS A 11 6.87 -2.78 1.83
CA CYS A 11 5.49 -2.34 2.04
C CYS A 11 4.60 -2.57 0.82
N GLU A 12 5.02 -2.14 -0.37
CA GLU A 12 4.21 -2.30 -1.58
C GLU A 12 4.00 -3.80 -1.93
N SER A 13 5.07 -4.60 -1.89
CA SER A 13 4.99 -6.03 -2.24
C SER A 13 4.28 -6.86 -1.17
N THR A 14 4.42 -6.51 0.11
CA THR A 14 3.68 -7.14 1.21
C THR A 14 2.19 -6.85 1.09
N SER A 15 1.82 -5.60 0.81
CA SER A 15 0.42 -5.24 0.54
C SER A 15 -0.11 -6.07 -0.63
N LEU A 16 0.60 -6.10 -1.76
CA LEU A 16 0.22 -6.90 -2.94
C LEU A 16 0.02 -8.39 -2.64
N VAL A 17 0.92 -9.04 -1.88
CA VAL A 17 0.76 -10.45 -1.51
C VAL A 17 -0.56 -10.68 -0.77
N ASN A 18 -0.93 -9.79 0.15
CA ASN A 18 -2.22 -9.90 0.85
C ASN A 18 -3.42 -9.65 -0.08
N LEU A 19 -3.33 -8.67 -1.00
CA LEU A 19 -4.38 -8.44 -2.01
C LEU A 19 -4.52 -9.61 -2.99
N LEU A 20 -3.46 -10.38 -3.25
CA LEU A 20 -3.49 -11.54 -4.14
C LEU A 20 -4.03 -12.78 -3.41
N ARG A 21 -3.64 -12.99 -2.14
CA ARG A 21 -4.10 -14.12 -1.32
C ARG A 21 -5.61 -14.15 -1.12
N GLN A 22 -6.26 -13.00 -0.98
CA GLN A 22 -7.74 -12.95 -0.92
C GLN A 22 -8.39 -13.48 -2.22
N ARG A 23 -7.66 -13.48 -3.34
CA ARG A 23 -8.10 -13.98 -4.63
C ARG A 23 -7.62 -15.41 -4.91
N GLU A 24 -7.15 -16.10 -3.88
CA GLU A 24 -6.62 -17.46 -3.98
C GLU A 24 -5.39 -17.56 -4.91
N ILE A 25 -4.69 -16.43 -5.11
CA ILE A 25 -3.43 -16.35 -5.86
C ILE A 25 -2.29 -16.31 -4.84
N ASP A 26 -1.70 -17.47 -4.54
CA ASP A 26 -0.58 -17.55 -3.60
C ASP A 26 0.76 -17.39 -4.34
N LEU A 27 1.32 -16.19 -4.24
CA LEU A 27 2.65 -15.86 -4.76
C LEU A 27 3.53 -15.40 -3.60
N SER A 28 4.79 -15.85 -3.61
CA SER A 28 5.79 -15.36 -2.66
C SER A 28 6.15 -13.90 -2.96
N GLU A 29 6.59 -13.15 -1.95
CA GLU A 29 7.01 -11.76 -2.13
C GLU A 29 8.14 -11.59 -3.18
N PRO A 30 9.15 -12.48 -3.28
CA PRO A 30 10.12 -12.43 -4.38
C PRO A 30 9.50 -12.65 -5.77
N LEU A 31 8.50 -13.52 -5.90
CA LEU A 31 7.77 -13.71 -7.17
C LEU A 31 6.96 -12.47 -7.53
N VAL A 32 6.28 -11.87 -6.55
CA VAL A 32 5.57 -10.59 -6.73
C VAL A 32 6.54 -9.50 -7.20
N PHE A 33 7.72 -9.43 -6.58
CA PHE A 33 8.76 -8.49 -6.97
C PHE A 33 9.31 -8.74 -8.39
N GLY A 34 9.56 -10.00 -8.74
CA GLY A 34 10.05 -10.39 -10.07
C GLY A 34 9.03 -10.10 -11.17
N LEU A 35 7.79 -10.56 -11.01
CA LEU A 35 6.70 -10.34 -11.97
C LEU A 35 6.33 -8.85 -12.07
N GLY A 36 6.44 -8.10 -10.97
CA GLY A 36 6.28 -6.65 -10.95
C GLY A 36 7.42 -5.86 -11.62
N SER A 37 8.43 -6.54 -12.20
CA SER A 37 9.65 -5.91 -12.75
C SER A 37 10.36 -5.01 -11.74
N GLY A 38 10.42 -5.47 -10.48
CA GLY A 38 10.89 -4.66 -9.35
C GLY A 38 12.38 -4.33 -9.38
N LEU A 39 13.20 -5.17 -10.03
CA LEU A 39 14.64 -4.97 -10.18
C LEU A 39 14.89 -3.86 -11.21
N SER A 40 15.11 -2.66 -10.71
CA SER A 40 15.37 -1.45 -11.49
C SER A 40 16.02 -0.42 -10.56
N PHE A 41 16.26 0.80 -11.04
CA PHE A 41 16.65 1.91 -10.18
C PHE A 41 15.98 3.20 -10.65
N THR A 42 15.75 4.11 -9.72
CA THR A 42 15.25 5.46 -10.02
C THR A 42 16.35 6.45 -9.67
N TYR A 43 16.78 7.24 -10.64
CA TYR A 43 17.66 8.38 -10.42
C TYR A 43 16.86 9.66 -10.66
N TRP A 44 16.81 10.54 -9.65
CA TRP A 44 16.12 11.82 -9.76
C TRP A 44 16.97 12.95 -9.21
N ARG A 45 17.06 14.05 -9.96
CA ARG A 45 17.83 15.24 -9.60
C ARG A 45 17.11 16.50 -10.06
N THR A 46 16.95 17.46 -9.16
CA THR A 46 16.51 18.83 -9.49
C THR A 46 17.59 19.84 -9.07
N LYS A 47 17.49 21.08 -9.55
CA LYS A 47 18.48 22.13 -9.23
C LYS A 47 18.48 22.53 -7.76
N GLN A 48 17.36 22.35 -7.08
CA GLN A 48 17.14 22.73 -5.69
C GLN A 48 17.53 21.62 -4.69
N MET A 49 17.84 20.41 -5.16
CA MET A 49 18.20 19.30 -4.29
C MET A 49 19.70 19.35 -3.94
N PRO A 50 20.07 19.20 -2.65
CA PRO A 50 21.47 19.17 -2.24
C PRO A 50 22.22 17.92 -2.77
N ALA A 51 21.51 16.82 -3.01
CA ALA A 51 22.03 15.59 -3.61
C ALA A 51 20.93 14.90 -4.46
N PRO A 52 21.29 14.12 -5.49
CA PRO A 52 20.30 13.34 -6.24
C PRO A 52 19.67 12.25 -5.37
N PHE A 53 18.39 11.97 -5.60
CA PHE A 53 17.72 10.81 -5.04
C PHE A 53 18.05 9.57 -5.87
N LEU A 54 18.48 8.51 -5.19
CA LEU A 54 18.71 7.20 -5.80
C LEU A 54 17.82 6.16 -5.10
N GLY A 55 16.79 5.69 -5.81
CA GLY A 55 15.98 4.55 -5.40
C GLY A 55 16.55 3.26 -5.99
N GLY A 56 16.80 2.25 -5.18
CA GLY A 56 17.37 0.98 -5.63
C GLY A 56 16.42 0.03 -6.36
N ARG A 57 15.20 0.48 -6.72
CA ARG A 57 14.11 -0.33 -7.27
C ARG A 57 13.26 0.47 -8.25
N ILE A 58 12.31 -0.19 -8.90
CA ILE A 58 11.31 0.45 -9.75
C ILE A 58 10.55 1.54 -8.97
N LYS A 59 10.06 2.56 -9.70
CA LYS A 59 9.27 3.65 -9.13
C LYS A 59 8.05 3.09 -8.37
N PRO A 60 7.65 3.70 -7.23
CA PRO A 60 6.42 3.32 -6.53
C PRO A 60 5.20 3.31 -7.46
N ASP A 61 4.21 2.48 -7.12
CA ASP A 61 2.99 2.20 -7.91
C ASP A 61 3.24 1.41 -9.22
N ARG A 62 4.46 1.46 -9.79
CA ARG A 62 4.77 0.70 -11.02
C ARG A 62 4.89 -0.78 -10.77
N LEU A 63 5.41 -1.19 -9.61
CA LEU A 63 5.47 -2.60 -9.22
C LEU A 63 4.06 -3.20 -9.19
N THR A 64 3.11 -2.48 -8.58
CA THR A 64 1.69 -2.83 -8.56
C THR A 64 1.05 -2.86 -9.95
N ALA A 65 1.27 -1.82 -10.77
CA ALA A 65 0.75 -1.79 -12.13
C ALA A 65 1.27 -2.96 -12.97
N ASN A 66 2.56 -3.26 -12.88
CA ASN A 66 3.20 -4.33 -13.65
C ASN A 66 2.66 -5.70 -13.26
N ILE A 67 2.58 -6.02 -11.96
CA ILE A 67 2.08 -7.34 -11.57
C ILE A 67 0.62 -7.55 -11.97
N THR A 68 -0.22 -6.51 -11.86
CA THR A 68 -1.62 -6.62 -12.28
C THR A 68 -1.73 -6.85 -13.79
N ALA A 69 -0.89 -6.20 -14.60
CA ALA A 69 -0.80 -6.48 -16.02
C ALA A 69 -0.30 -7.91 -16.32
N SER A 70 0.77 -8.35 -15.65
CA SER A 70 1.34 -9.70 -15.82
C SER A 70 0.38 -10.82 -15.46
N LEU A 71 -0.50 -10.60 -14.47
CA LEU A 71 -1.49 -11.58 -14.03
C LEU A 71 -2.87 -11.42 -14.71
N GLY A 72 -3.03 -10.43 -15.60
CA GLY A 72 -4.33 -10.13 -16.23
C GLY A 72 -5.41 -9.68 -15.22
N LEU A 73 -4.99 -9.04 -14.13
CA LEU A 73 -5.88 -8.53 -13.09
C LEU A 73 -6.26 -7.07 -13.36
N ARG A 74 -7.44 -6.66 -12.90
CA ARG A 74 -7.86 -5.26 -12.94
C ARG A 74 -7.60 -4.62 -11.58
N LEU A 75 -6.76 -3.59 -11.56
CA LEU A 75 -6.58 -2.74 -10.39
C LEU A 75 -7.64 -1.63 -10.37
N THR A 76 -8.40 -1.54 -9.29
CA THR A 76 -9.26 -0.39 -9.01
C THR A 76 -8.53 0.52 -8.03
N VAL A 77 -8.20 1.73 -8.48
CA VAL A 77 -7.57 2.77 -7.67
C VAL A 77 -8.57 3.89 -7.46
N ARG A 78 -8.78 4.28 -6.20
CA ARG A 78 -9.54 5.48 -5.84
C ARG A 78 -8.61 6.44 -5.11
N GLU A 79 -8.77 7.73 -5.38
CA GLU A 79 -7.98 8.80 -4.78
C GLU A 79 -8.91 9.94 -4.39
N THR A 80 -8.68 10.52 -3.22
CA THR A 80 -9.48 11.64 -2.75
C THR A 80 -8.70 12.50 -1.77
N SER A 81 -9.09 13.76 -1.64
CA SER A 81 -8.66 14.64 -0.55
C SER A 81 -9.68 14.74 0.58
N SER A 82 -10.85 14.07 0.46
CA SER A 82 -11.91 14.09 1.46
C SER A 82 -11.81 12.89 2.39
N ASP A 83 -11.46 13.13 3.65
CA ASP A 83 -11.34 12.09 4.68
C ASP A 83 -12.64 11.32 4.87
N LYS A 84 -13.78 12.03 4.86
CA LYS A 84 -15.10 11.43 4.96
C LYS A 84 -15.35 10.44 3.83
N TRP A 85 -15.09 10.85 2.58
CA TRP A 85 -15.30 9.99 1.42
C TRP A 85 -14.30 8.82 1.41
N ALA A 86 -13.04 9.06 1.76
CA ALA A 86 -12.03 8.01 1.88
C ALA A 86 -12.47 6.91 2.85
N ARG A 87 -12.96 7.32 4.03
CA ARG A 87 -13.46 6.41 5.06
C ARG A 87 -14.68 5.64 4.57
N GLU A 88 -15.69 6.33 4.01
CA GLU A 88 -16.90 5.68 3.49
C GLU A 88 -16.56 4.62 2.43
N GLN A 89 -15.65 4.92 1.52
CA GLN A 89 -15.19 3.98 0.50
C GLN A 89 -14.41 2.81 1.07
N LEU A 90 -13.55 3.05 2.07
CA LEU A 90 -12.79 1.99 2.73
C LEU A 90 -13.73 1.02 3.45
N LEU A 91 -14.68 1.55 4.24
CA LEU A 91 -15.67 0.74 4.96
C LEU A 91 -16.51 -0.08 3.98
N GLN A 92 -16.99 0.53 2.90
CA GLN A 92 -17.77 -0.18 1.87
C GLN A 92 -17.03 -1.39 1.27
N GLU A 93 -15.73 -1.26 0.99
CA GLU A 93 -14.94 -2.36 0.45
C GLU A 93 -14.67 -3.44 1.53
N LEU A 94 -14.34 -3.03 2.76
CA LEU A 94 -14.12 -3.96 3.88
C LEU A 94 -15.39 -4.75 4.24
N ASP A 95 -16.56 -4.09 4.23
CA ASP A 95 -17.87 -4.72 4.46
C ASP A 95 -18.22 -5.76 3.39
N SER A 96 -17.66 -5.63 2.19
CA SER A 96 -17.77 -6.64 1.13
C SER A 96 -16.85 -7.86 1.32
N GLY A 97 -16.05 -7.87 2.39
CA GLY A 97 -15.03 -8.88 2.65
C GLY A 97 -13.76 -8.70 1.81
N THR A 98 -13.53 -7.51 1.24
CA THR A 98 -12.38 -7.23 0.38
C THR A 98 -11.22 -6.65 1.19
N VAL A 99 -10.03 -7.24 1.07
CA VAL A 99 -8.76 -6.66 1.52
C VAL A 99 -8.39 -5.48 0.63
N VAL A 100 -8.14 -4.33 1.25
CA VAL A 100 -7.87 -3.05 0.57
C VAL A 100 -6.40 -2.67 0.76
N GLY A 101 -5.70 -2.36 -0.33
CA GLY A 101 -4.37 -1.75 -0.26
C GLY A 101 -4.49 -0.26 0.03
N LEU A 102 -3.72 0.27 0.97
CA LEU A 102 -3.69 1.71 1.27
C LEU A 102 -2.30 2.25 0.98
N LYS A 103 -2.23 3.38 0.27
CA LYS A 103 -1.04 4.21 0.14
C LYS A 103 -1.21 5.45 1.01
N LEU A 104 -0.34 5.58 2.02
CA LEU A 104 -0.44 6.62 3.04
C LEU A 104 0.95 7.14 3.45
N ASP A 105 0.96 8.24 4.22
CA ASP A 105 2.15 8.74 4.90
C ASP A 105 2.24 8.08 6.27
N ARG A 106 3.27 7.25 6.45
CA ARG A 106 3.47 6.48 7.70
C ARG A 106 3.59 7.39 8.92
N HIS A 107 4.07 8.63 8.75
CA HIS A 107 4.16 9.62 9.82
C HIS A 107 2.80 9.89 10.53
N HIS A 108 1.67 9.70 9.84
CA HIS A 108 0.34 9.90 10.42
C HIS A 108 -0.22 8.67 11.13
N LEU A 109 0.54 7.58 11.22
CA LEU A 109 0.14 6.39 11.98
C LEU A 109 0.61 6.54 13.42
N ASP A 110 -0.27 6.22 14.36
CA ASP A 110 -0.08 6.45 15.80
C ASP A 110 1.13 5.68 16.39
N TYR A 111 1.65 4.69 15.66
CA TYR A 111 2.81 3.89 16.02
C TYR A 111 4.09 4.26 15.25
N SER A 112 4.07 5.29 14.43
CA SER A 112 5.24 5.72 13.67
C SER A 112 6.28 6.35 14.58
N THR A 113 7.52 5.91 14.41
CA THR A 113 8.71 6.52 15.03
C THR A 113 9.58 7.24 14.00
N ASP A 114 9.07 7.44 12.78
CA ASP A 114 9.85 7.92 11.65
C ASP A 114 10.02 9.45 11.72
N GLU A 115 11.27 9.92 11.80
CA GLU A 115 11.61 11.36 11.77
C GLU A 115 11.52 11.96 10.35
N TYR A 116 11.45 11.11 9.33
CA TYR A 116 11.40 11.50 7.92
C TYR A 116 10.03 11.20 7.29
N ARG A 117 9.58 12.12 6.43
CA ARG A 117 8.31 11.99 5.71
C ARG A 117 8.51 11.36 4.34
N PHE A 118 7.94 10.18 4.16
CA PHE A 118 7.82 9.53 2.86
C PHE A 118 6.38 9.11 2.62
N ALA A 119 5.65 9.94 1.87
CA ALA A 119 4.24 9.72 1.53
C ALA A 119 4.03 8.62 0.46
N ALA A 120 4.78 7.53 0.55
CA ALA A 120 4.65 6.33 -0.30
C ALA A 120 4.86 5.06 0.53
N HIS A 121 4.21 5.00 1.69
CA HIS A 121 4.07 3.77 2.47
C HIS A 121 2.82 3.01 2.05
N TYR A 122 2.89 1.68 2.10
CA TYR A 122 1.82 0.80 1.66
C TYR A 122 1.50 -0.24 2.72
N VAL A 123 0.21 -0.42 2.99
CA VAL A 123 -0.28 -1.45 3.92
C VAL A 123 -1.48 -2.16 3.28
N ALA A 124 -1.79 -3.36 3.75
CA ALA A 124 -3.08 -4.00 3.45
C ALA A 124 -4.01 -3.83 4.65
N CYS A 125 -5.20 -3.29 4.44
CA CYS A 125 -6.26 -3.22 5.42
C CYS A 125 -7.16 -4.46 5.29
N VAL A 126 -7.22 -5.27 6.34
CA VAL A 126 -7.90 -6.57 6.33
C VAL A 126 -9.20 -6.58 7.15
N GLY A 127 -9.54 -5.47 7.79
CA GLY A 127 -10.73 -5.35 8.60
C GLY A 127 -10.72 -4.07 9.42
N TYR A 128 -11.77 -3.89 10.22
CA TYR A 128 -11.90 -2.78 11.15
C TYR A 128 -12.78 -3.18 12.33
N GLU A 129 -12.63 -2.48 13.45
CA GLU A 129 -13.47 -2.58 14.64
C GLU A 129 -13.65 -1.18 15.21
N ASP A 130 -14.90 -0.74 15.38
CA ASP A 130 -15.26 0.64 15.71
C ASP A 130 -14.60 1.66 14.77
N ASP A 131 -13.68 2.47 15.30
CA ASP A 131 -12.91 3.48 14.57
C ASP A 131 -11.48 3.03 14.22
N ARG A 132 -11.16 1.75 14.41
CA ARG A 132 -9.80 1.20 14.24
C ARG A 132 -9.71 0.28 13.04
N PHE A 133 -8.61 0.38 12.29
CA PHE A 133 -8.35 -0.45 11.12
C PHE A 133 -7.27 -1.49 11.40
N ALA A 134 -7.47 -2.70 10.88
CA ALA A 134 -6.52 -3.79 10.95
C ALA A 134 -5.55 -3.71 9.78
N LEU A 135 -4.34 -3.18 10.02
CA LEU A 135 -3.33 -2.98 9.00
C LEU A 135 -2.26 -4.08 9.06
N VAL A 136 -1.96 -4.68 7.91
CA VAL A 136 -0.85 -5.61 7.74
C VAL A 136 0.39 -4.80 7.39
N GLU A 137 1.25 -4.65 8.39
CA GLU A 137 2.54 -3.99 8.25
C GLU A 137 3.65 -4.94 7.79
N THR A 138 4.74 -4.36 7.30
CA THR A 138 5.97 -5.12 7.04
C THR A 138 6.63 -5.55 8.34
N ARG A 139 7.41 -6.64 8.28
CA ARG A 139 8.35 -6.99 9.35
C ARG A 139 9.18 -5.75 9.68
N PRO A 140 9.31 -5.39 10.96
CA PRO A 140 10.20 -4.30 11.32
C PRO A 140 11.58 -4.58 10.74
N LEU A 141 12.18 -3.54 10.18
CA LEU A 141 13.60 -3.53 9.79
C LEU A 141 14.45 -3.55 11.08
N GLY A 142 14.45 -4.67 11.80
CA GLY A 142 15.40 -4.93 12.88
C GLY A 142 15.16 -4.25 14.24
N LEU A 143 13.98 -3.72 14.56
CA LEU A 143 13.58 -3.33 15.93
C LEU A 143 12.11 -3.72 16.14
N GLY A 144 11.81 -4.67 17.05
CA GLY A 144 10.50 -5.36 17.25
C GLY A 144 9.25 -4.44 17.30
N ASN A 145 8.01 -4.89 17.07
CA ASN A 145 7.32 -6.15 17.41
C ASN A 145 6.32 -6.55 16.29
N GLY A 146 5.76 -7.77 16.38
CA GLY A 146 4.86 -8.42 15.41
C GLY A 146 3.54 -7.70 15.05
N PRO A 147 2.61 -8.36 14.31
CA PRO A 147 1.39 -7.73 13.81
C PRO A 147 0.56 -7.15 14.96
N ARG A 148 0.15 -5.89 14.80
CA ARG A 148 -0.45 -5.10 15.87
C ARG A 148 -1.75 -4.45 15.38
N TRP A 149 -2.86 -4.77 16.04
CA TRP A 149 -4.16 -4.10 15.89
C TRP A 149 -4.08 -2.71 16.51
N GLN A 150 -4.33 -1.61 15.78
CA GLN A 150 -4.33 -0.29 16.41
C GLN A 150 -4.92 0.89 15.60
N ASP A 151 -5.17 1.95 16.35
CA ASP A 151 -5.85 3.22 16.04
C ASP A 151 -5.24 3.97 14.84
N SER A 152 -6.11 4.64 14.08
CA SER A 152 -5.68 5.59 13.04
C SER A 152 -6.72 6.70 12.90
N SER A 153 -6.73 7.63 13.87
CA SER A 153 -7.41 8.91 13.67
C SER A 153 -6.49 9.84 12.86
N ALA A 154 -6.58 9.76 11.53
CA ALA A 154 -5.79 10.62 10.65
C ALA A 154 -6.21 12.10 10.85
N ARG A 155 -5.37 12.90 11.52
CA ARG A 155 -5.46 14.38 11.53
C ARG A 155 -4.30 14.98 10.75
N ARG A 156 -4.56 16.05 9.99
CA ARG A 156 -3.56 16.79 9.20
C ARG A 156 -3.46 18.25 9.61
N GLU A 157 -2.22 18.72 9.70
CA GLU A 157 -1.80 20.13 9.49
C GLU A 157 -1.05 20.21 8.12
N PRO A 158 -0.98 21.40 7.48
CA PRO A 158 -0.50 21.52 6.10
C PRO A 158 1.03 21.43 5.96
N PRO A 159 1.57 20.81 4.88
CA PRO A 159 3.00 20.60 4.71
C PRO A 159 3.73 21.82 4.13
N ARG A 160 4.93 22.10 4.67
CA ARG A 160 5.95 22.92 3.99
C ARG A 160 6.91 21.96 3.26
N THR A 161 6.87 21.96 1.92
CA THR A 161 7.77 21.32 0.92
C THR A 161 7.49 19.85 0.46
N GLU A 162 7.06 19.64 -0.79
CA GLU A 162 6.94 18.32 -1.51
C GLU A 162 7.05 18.47 -3.06
N PRO A 163 7.52 17.45 -3.85
CA PRO A 163 6.63 16.48 -4.55
C PRO A 163 7.19 15.04 -4.75
N PRO A 164 6.43 14.03 -5.30
CA PRO A 164 5.10 14.09 -5.93
C PRO A 164 3.95 13.34 -5.22
N SER A 165 2.81 14.05 -5.20
CA SER A 165 1.42 13.64 -4.88
C SER A 165 1.22 12.82 -3.60
N SER A 166 1.11 13.51 -2.46
CA SER A 166 0.66 12.96 -1.17
C SER A 166 -0.86 12.86 -1.03
N THR A 167 -1.58 12.63 -2.14
CA THR A 167 -3.01 12.33 -2.07
C THR A 167 -3.18 10.89 -1.60
N PRO A 168 -3.95 10.63 -0.53
CA PRO A 168 -4.28 9.26 -0.12
C PRO A 168 -4.84 8.47 -1.30
N ARG A 169 -4.31 7.25 -1.51
CA ARG A 169 -4.82 6.32 -2.51
C ARG A 169 -5.24 5.02 -1.83
N ASN A 170 -6.39 4.48 -2.21
CA ASN A 170 -6.81 3.13 -1.82
C ASN A 170 -7.01 2.27 -3.08
N TRP A 171 -6.63 1.01 -2.95
CA TRP A 171 -6.50 0.04 -4.03
C TRP A 171 -7.30 -1.20 -3.71
N CYS A 172 -8.11 -1.66 -4.67
CA CYS A 172 -8.76 -2.96 -4.63
C CYS A 172 -8.42 -3.72 -5.92
N MET A 173 -8.08 -5.00 -5.82
CA MET A 173 -7.87 -5.84 -7.00
C MET A 173 -9.16 -6.54 -7.37
N ASN A 174 -9.47 -6.58 -8.66
CA ASN A 174 -10.60 -7.29 -9.23
C ASN A 174 -10.13 -8.30 -10.29
N SER A 175 -10.65 -9.53 -10.23
CA SER A 175 -10.45 -10.56 -11.25
C SER A 175 -11.28 -10.27 -12.50
N TRP A 176 -10.77 -10.66 -13.67
CA TRP A 176 -11.60 -10.80 -14.86
C TRP A 176 -12.61 -11.94 -14.66
N ARG A 177 -13.91 -11.63 -14.68
CA ARG A 177 -14.89 -12.60 -15.22
C ARG A 177 -14.93 -12.33 -16.73
N ARG A 178 -14.83 -13.40 -17.53
CA ARG A 178 -14.87 -13.33 -19.00
C ARG A 178 -15.96 -12.36 -19.44
N SER A 179 -15.63 -11.40 -20.29
CA SER A 179 -16.64 -10.81 -21.18
C SER A 179 -17.17 -11.96 -22.02
N THR A 180 -18.37 -12.45 -21.68
CA THR A 180 -19.16 -13.22 -22.62
C THR A 180 -19.75 -12.24 -23.63
N ALA A 181 -19.07 -12.12 -24.77
CA ALA A 181 -19.65 -11.90 -26.10
C ALA A 181 -18.53 -12.11 -27.12
#